data_AF-A0A8H5Z5R7-F1
#
_entry.id   AF-A0A8H5Z5R7-F1
#
_cell.length_a   1.000
_cell.length_b   1.000
_cell.length_c   1.000
_cell.angle_alpha   90.00
_cell.angle_beta   90.00
_cell.angle_gamma   90.00
#
_symmetry.space_group_name_H-M   'P 1'
#
loop_
_entity.id
_entity.type
_entity.pdbx_description
1 polymer ?
#
loop_
_entity_poly.entity_id
_entity_poly.type
_entity_poly.pdbx_seq_one_letter_code
_entity_poly.pdbx_strand_id
1 'polypeptide(L)'
;MMSINSLFLSILLLGAVQADGSKDLSKHNCCLHIKDASDAWWMTNPDITKEVCQSYYKDLAQFDSKTGTCDEHKNGTIKDADWKSKCKIYGTSLGWTDDRVGAGHDATCYPIDA
;
A
#
# COMPACT_ATOMS: atom_id res chain seq x y z
N MET A 1 37.78 -55.88 12.96
CA MET A 1 36.84 -55.22 13.90
C MET A 1 37.65 -54.43 14.90
N MET A 2 37.54 -53.11 14.90
CA MET A 2 37.84 -52.27 16.06
C MET A 2 37.04 -50.97 15.91
N SER A 3 36.18 -50.75 16.90
CA SER A 3 35.24 -49.64 17.03
C SER A 3 35.97 -48.41 17.58
N ILE A 4 35.69 -47.23 17.02
CA ILE A 4 35.86 -45.95 17.74
C ILE A 4 34.58 -45.14 17.54
N ASN A 5 34.04 -44.76 18.69
CA ASN A 5 32.77 -44.10 18.96
C ASN A 5 32.77 -42.60 18.61
N SER A 6 31.54 -42.11 18.36
CA SER A 6 30.96 -40.83 18.85
C SER A 6 31.60 -39.50 18.42
N LEU A 7 30.91 -38.70 17.61
CA LEU A 7 29.84 -37.72 17.93
C LEU A 7 30.42 -36.30 18.15
N PHE A 8 29.57 -35.31 17.86
CA PHE A 8 29.77 -33.86 17.98
C PHE A 8 30.40 -33.17 16.76
N LEU A 9 29.59 -32.98 15.71
CA LEU A 9 29.66 -31.70 15.00
C LEU A 9 28.44 -30.86 15.40
N SER A 10 28.78 -29.80 16.13
CA SER A 10 27.92 -28.82 16.75
C SER A 10 26.80 -28.34 15.84
N ILE A 11 25.58 -28.43 16.35
CA ILE A 11 24.43 -27.66 15.90
C ILE A 11 24.82 -26.19 16.09
N LEU A 12 25.17 -25.51 15.00
CA LEU A 12 25.22 -24.06 14.94
C LEU A 12 23.78 -23.58 15.11
N LEU A 13 23.40 -23.34 16.36
CA LEU A 13 22.33 -22.43 16.76
C LEU A 13 22.74 -21.01 16.32
N LEU A 14 22.71 -20.77 15.01
CA LEU A 14 22.51 -19.43 14.49
C LEU A 14 21.10 -19.07 14.93
N GLY A 15 21.05 -18.16 15.90
CA GLY A 15 19.82 -17.72 16.54
C GLY A 15 18.73 -17.50 15.51
N ALA A 16 17.53 -17.95 15.84
CA ALA A 16 16.33 -17.38 15.26
C ALA A 16 16.42 -15.87 15.51
N VAL A 17 16.95 -15.14 14.52
CA VAL A 17 16.49 -13.79 14.25
C VAL A 17 14.98 -13.97 14.19
N GLN A 18 14.33 -13.55 15.27
CA GLN A 18 12.95 -13.15 15.20
C GLN A 18 12.98 -12.05 14.15
N ALA A 19 12.74 -12.43 12.90
CA ALA A 19 12.22 -11.50 11.91
C ALA A 19 10.93 -11.01 12.58
N ASP A 20 11.06 -9.88 13.30
CA ASP A 20 9.95 -9.09 13.80
C ASP A 20 9.05 -8.95 12.58
N GLY A 21 7.97 -9.73 12.56
CA GLY A 21 7.19 -9.98 11.36
C GLY A 21 6.77 -8.63 10.83
N SER A 22 7.49 -8.15 9.80
CA SER A 22 7.11 -6.96 9.09
C SER A 22 5.85 -7.36 8.37
N LYS A 23 4.71 -7.14 9.01
CA LYS A 23 3.47 -7.02 8.28
C LYS A 23 3.78 -6.00 7.19
N ASP A 24 3.80 -6.44 5.93
CA ASP A 24 3.93 -5.53 4.81
C ASP A 24 2.83 -4.48 5.00
N LEU A 25 3.27 -3.24 5.29
CA LEU A 25 2.37 -2.14 5.58
C LEU A 25 1.67 -1.82 4.27
N SER A 26 0.34 -1.83 4.26
CA SER A 26 -0.41 -1.52 3.05
C SER A 26 -0.15 -0.07 2.65
N LYS A 27 0.15 0.15 1.37
CA LYS A 27 0.40 1.46 0.80
C LYS A 27 -0.73 1.80 -0.14
N HIS A 28 -1.52 2.81 0.19
CA HIS A 28 -2.72 3.17 -0.57
C HIS A 28 -2.44 4.40 -1.45
N ASN A 29 -3.03 4.46 -2.64
CA ASN A 29 -3.00 5.65 -3.49
C ASN A 29 -4.36 5.89 -4.14
N CYS A 30 -4.69 7.15 -4.40
CA CYS A 30 -5.83 7.54 -5.21
C CYS A 30 -5.44 7.56 -6.70
N CYS A 31 -6.40 7.22 -7.55
CA CYS A 31 -6.20 7.08 -8.99
C CYS A 31 -7.19 7.93 -9.78
N LEU A 32 -6.78 8.41 -10.95
CA LEU A 32 -7.63 9.13 -11.90
C LEU A 32 -7.62 8.45 -13.26
N HIS A 33 -8.79 8.39 -13.90
CA HIS A 33 -8.96 7.87 -15.24
C HIS A 33 -8.98 9.00 -16.27
N ILE A 34 -8.08 8.95 -17.26
CA ILE A 34 -7.96 9.96 -18.31
C ILE A 34 -8.52 9.41 -19.63
N LYS A 35 -9.78 9.73 -19.96
CA LYS A 35 -10.51 9.20 -21.13
C LYS A 35 -10.14 9.83 -22.47
N ASP A 36 -9.61 11.06 -22.49
CA ASP A 36 -9.33 11.79 -23.74
C ASP A 36 -7.92 11.55 -24.30
N ALA A 37 -7.13 10.69 -23.64
CA ALA A 37 -5.87 10.19 -24.20
C ALA A 37 -6.16 9.04 -25.17
N SER A 38 -5.35 8.89 -26.22
CA SER A 38 -5.43 7.79 -27.19
C SER A 38 -5.39 6.40 -26.53
N ASP A 39 -4.86 6.32 -25.31
CA ASP A 39 -4.81 5.15 -24.45
C ASP A 39 -5.44 5.54 -23.10
N ALA A 40 -6.74 5.30 -22.94
CA ALA A 40 -7.42 5.57 -21.67
C ALA A 40 -6.75 4.73 -20.56
N TRP A 41 -6.18 5.40 -19.57
CA TRP A 41 -5.37 4.78 -18.53
C TRP A 41 -5.65 5.39 -17.17
N TRP A 42 -5.43 4.56 -16.14
CA TRP A 42 -5.50 4.99 -14.75
C TRP A 42 -4.13 5.42 -14.29
N MET A 43 -4.04 6.61 -13.72
CA MET A 43 -2.81 7.17 -13.18
C MET A 43 -2.96 7.45 -11.69
N THR A 44 -1.87 7.28 -10.94
CA THR A 44 -1.83 7.73 -9.54
C THR A 44 -1.96 9.24 -9.49
N ASN A 45 -2.64 9.76 -8.46
CA ASN A 45 -2.67 11.18 -8.16
C ASN A 45 -2.15 11.42 -6.73
N PRO A 46 -0.86 11.77 -6.58
CA PRO A 46 -0.24 11.99 -5.28
C PRO A 46 -0.87 13.13 -4.48
N ASP A 47 -1.42 14.16 -5.12
CA ASP A 47 -2.03 15.29 -4.41
C ASP A 47 -3.36 14.89 -3.76
N ILE A 48 -4.22 14.17 -4.49
CA ILE A 48 -5.46 13.60 -3.94
C ILE A 48 -5.10 12.58 -2.84
N THR A 49 -4.07 11.74 -3.08
CA THR A 49 -3.60 10.74 -2.12
C THR A 49 -3.16 11.40 -0.81
N LYS A 50 -2.33 12.45 -0.89
CA LYS A 50 -1.86 13.21 0.26
C LYS A 50 -3.02 13.78 1.05
N GLU A 51 -3.95 14.45 0.39
CA GLU A 51 -5.06 15.10 1.08
C GLU A 51 -6.00 14.11 1.75
N VAL A 52 -6.30 12.98 1.09
CA VAL A 52 -7.08 11.90 1.68
C VAL A 52 -6.36 11.31 2.89
N CYS A 53 -5.07 11.02 2.75
CA CYS A 53 -4.25 10.46 3.82
C CYS A 53 -4.25 11.38 5.07
N GLN A 54 -3.99 12.67 4.86
CA GLN A 54 -3.86 13.65 5.95
C GLN A 54 -5.21 14.03 6.57
N SER A 55 -6.28 14.06 5.78
CA SER A 55 -7.61 14.47 6.26
C SER A 55 -8.36 13.36 6.99
N TYR A 56 -8.22 12.10 6.56
CA TYR A 56 -9.05 11.00 7.06
C TYR A 56 -8.26 9.95 7.86
N TYR A 57 -6.95 9.83 7.64
CA TYR A 57 -6.17 8.68 8.14
C TYR A 57 -4.88 9.06 8.88
N LYS A 58 -4.70 10.34 9.27
CA LYS A 58 -3.49 10.83 9.94
C LYS A 58 -3.03 10.03 11.18
N ASP A 59 -3.96 9.38 11.87
CA ASP A 59 -3.68 8.59 13.07
C ASP A 59 -3.35 7.12 12.74
N LEU A 60 -3.69 6.67 11.53
CA LEU A 60 -3.56 5.29 11.05
C LEU A 60 -2.46 5.11 10.00
N ALA A 61 -2.05 6.17 9.32
CA ALA A 61 -1.11 6.14 8.21
C ALA A 61 -0.37 7.48 8.04
N GLN A 62 0.71 7.44 7.26
CA GLN A 62 1.51 8.61 6.90
C GLN A 62 1.68 8.68 5.38
N PHE A 63 1.59 9.88 4.83
CA PHE A 63 1.89 10.10 3.42
C PHE A 63 3.40 10.04 3.16
N ASP A 64 3.84 9.15 2.28
CA ASP A 64 5.20 9.12 1.74
C ASP A 64 5.26 9.91 0.43
N SER A 65 5.92 11.06 0.47
CA SER A 65 6.09 11.93 -0.70
C SER A 65 7.00 11.35 -1.79
N LYS A 66 7.81 10.34 -1.49
CA LYS A 66 8.72 9.72 -2.46
C LYS A 66 7.98 8.79 -3.41
N THR A 67 7.06 8.01 -2.88
CA THR A 67 6.23 7.06 -3.62
C THR A 67 4.89 7.65 -4.02
N GLY A 68 4.44 8.72 -3.34
CA GLY A 68 3.11 9.28 -3.53
C GLY A 68 2.00 8.41 -2.93
N THR A 69 2.31 7.62 -1.90
CA THR A 69 1.39 6.67 -1.24
C THR A 69 1.07 7.10 0.19
N CYS A 70 -0.03 6.58 0.73
CA CYS A 70 -0.40 6.65 2.14
C CYS A 70 -0.08 5.30 2.79
N ASP A 71 0.94 5.28 3.62
CA ASP A 71 1.54 4.07 4.17
C ASP A 71 0.97 3.84 5.58
N GLU A 72 0.31 2.69 5.78
CA GLU A 72 -0.25 2.33 7.08
C GLU A 72 0.83 2.25 8.16
N HIS A 73 0.52 2.72 9.38
CA HIS A 73 1.35 2.44 10.55
C HIS A 73 1.30 0.94 10.91
N LYS A 74 2.25 0.44 11.70
CA LYS A 74 2.31 -1.00 12.12
C LYS A 74 0.99 -1.56 12.66
N ASN A 75 0.18 -0.72 13.31
CA ASN A 75 -1.14 -1.07 13.86
C ASN A 75 -2.30 -0.32 13.18
N GLY A 76 -2.03 0.39 12.09
CA GLY A 76 -3.04 1.00 11.24
C GLY A 76 -3.76 -0.07 10.42
N THR A 77 -5.01 0.19 10.07
CA THR A 77 -5.73 -0.61 9.08
C THR A 77 -6.73 0.30 8.39
N ILE A 78 -6.53 0.47 7.08
CA ILE A 78 -7.42 1.20 6.19
C ILE A 78 -8.10 0.18 5.30
N LYS A 79 -9.43 0.21 5.22
CA LYS A 79 -10.18 -0.68 4.34
C LYS A 79 -10.19 -0.10 2.93
N ASP A 80 -9.86 -0.90 1.92
CA ASP A 80 -9.78 -0.46 0.52
C ASP A 80 -11.08 0.20 0.02
N ALA A 81 -12.24 -0.32 0.44
CA ALA A 81 -13.54 0.25 0.09
C ALA A 81 -13.75 1.64 0.69
N ASP A 82 -13.30 1.87 1.93
CA ASP A 82 -13.38 3.18 2.59
C ASP A 82 -12.38 4.15 1.95
N TRP A 83 -11.14 3.71 1.74
CA TRP A 83 -10.12 4.50 1.04
C TRP A 83 -10.59 4.96 -0.34
N LYS A 84 -11.09 4.04 -1.17
CA LYS A 84 -11.68 4.33 -2.48
C LYS A 84 -12.83 5.33 -2.38
N SER A 85 -13.69 5.19 -1.37
CA SER A 85 -14.75 6.17 -1.12
C SER A 85 -14.21 7.55 -0.79
N LYS A 86 -13.16 7.68 0.04
CA LYS A 86 -12.54 8.98 0.35
C LYS A 86 -11.83 9.60 -0.85
N CYS A 87 -11.14 8.80 -1.66
CA CYS A 87 -10.59 9.25 -2.95
C CYS A 87 -11.68 9.84 -3.83
N LYS A 88 -12.82 9.16 -3.98
CA LYS A 88 -13.96 9.65 -4.77
C LYS A 88 -14.55 10.94 -4.21
N ILE A 89 -14.75 11.03 -2.89
CA ILE A 89 -15.27 12.25 -2.25
C ILE A 89 -14.36 13.45 -2.54
N TYR A 90 -13.04 13.30 -2.37
CA TYR A 90 -12.12 14.40 -2.62
C TYR A 90 -11.91 14.69 -4.11
N GLY A 91 -11.80 13.66 -4.95
CA GLY A 91 -11.67 13.85 -6.40
C GLY A 91 -12.90 14.55 -6.99
N THR A 92 -14.10 14.21 -6.55
CA THR A 92 -15.34 14.86 -7.00
C THR A 92 -15.47 16.30 -6.51
N SER A 93 -14.95 16.63 -5.32
CA SER A 93 -14.90 18.03 -4.87
C SER A 93 -13.95 18.91 -5.70
N LEU A 94 -12.97 18.29 -6.37
CA LEU A 94 -12.08 18.94 -7.35
C LEU A 94 -12.65 18.97 -8.78
N GLY A 95 -13.87 18.48 -9.00
CA GLY A 95 -14.57 18.53 -10.29
C GLY A 95 -14.41 17.27 -11.17
N TRP A 96 -13.77 16.21 -10.67
CA TRP A 96 -13.75 14.92 -11.38
C TRP A 96 -15.10 14.22 -11.27
N THR A 97 -15.50 13.49 -12.31
CA THR A 97 -16.68 12.61 -12.22
C THR A 97 -16.33 11.36 -11.41
N ASP A 98 -17.31 10.80 -10.70
CA ASP A 98 -17.12 9.64 -9.81
C ASP A 98 -16.50 8.44 -10.55
N ASP A 99 -16.93 8.18 -11.79
CA ASP A 99 -16.39 7.11 -12.66
C ASP A 99 -14.93 7.31 -13.06
N ARG A 100 -14.38 8.51 -12.87
CA ARG A 100 -12.99 8.86 -13.18
C ARG A 100 -12.09 8.86 -11.96
N VAL A 101 -12.60 8.52 -10.77
CA VAL A 101 -11.82 8.51 -9.54
C VAL A 101 -11.80 7.11 -8.93
N GLY A 102 -10.61 6.64 -8.58
CA GLY A 102 -10.36 5.29 -8.11
C GLY A 102 -9.31 5.24 -7.02
N ALA A 103 -8.85 4.02 -6.75
CA ALA A 103 -7.81 3.73 -5.78
C ALA A 103 -6.97 2.54 -6.24
N GLY A 104 -5.78 2.42 -5.68
CA GLY A 104 -4.88 1.30 -5.86
C GLY A 104 -3.85 1.23 -4.73
N HIS A 105 -2.87 0.35 -4.91
CA HIS A 105 -1.81 0.11 -3.92
C HIS A 105 -0.44 0.20 -4.53
N ASP A 106 0.57 0.44 -3.68
CA ASP A 106 1.99 0.38 -4.06
C ASP A 106 2.33 1.25 -5.28
N ALA A 107 1.73 2.43 -5.36
CA ALA A 107 1.87 3.39 -6.47
C ALA A 107 1.39 2.82 -7.83
N THR A 108 0.47 1.86 -7.80
CA THR A 108 -0.17 1.30 -8.99
C THR A 108 -1.65 1.63 -9.00
N CYS A 109 -2.24 1.67 -10.20
CA CYS A 109 -3.67 1.87 -10.39
C CYS A 109 -4.23 0.72 -11.22
N TYR A 110 -5.27 0.08 -10.71
CA TYR A 110 -5.98 -0.98 -11.41
C TYR A 110 -7.27 -0.43 -12.00
N PRO A 111 -7.70 -0.90 -13.18
CA PRO A 111 -9.03 -0.61 -13.68
C PRO A 111 -10.07 -1.05 -12.65
N ILE A 112 -11.04 -0.19 -12.39
CA ILE A 112 -12.06 -0.43 -11.35
C ILE A 112 -12.92 -1.67 -11.65
N ASP A 113 -12.92 -2.17 -12.89
CA ASP A 113 -13.79 -3.26 -13.34
C ASP A 113 -13.07 -4.29 -14.26
N ALA A 114 -12.00 -4.92 -13.77
CA ALA A 114 -11.48 -6.16 -14.36
C ALA A 114 -11.36 -7.27 -13.31
#